data_AF-A0A559JHQ8-F1
#
_entry.id   AF-A0A559JHQ8-F1
#
_cell.length_a   1.000
_cell.length_b   1.000
_cell.length_c   1.000
_cell.angle_alpha   90.00
_cell.angle_beta   90.00
_cell.angle_gamma   90.00
#
_symmetry.space_group_name_H-M   'P 1'
#
loop_
_entity.id
_entity.type
_entity.pdbx_description
1 polymer ?
#
loop_
_entity_poly.entity_id
_entity_poly.type
_entity_poly.pdbx_seq_one_letter_code
_entity_poly.pdbx_strand_id
1 'polypeptide(L)'
;MYFTPKAKNHSLSYFGGCCMCPKSCNIGFTKRQGVIFMMKKMMVTFAVCATLLAPAASLFPTKASAAATSYPDEGRDIAYTAGTYSGKVKYSFGTNNPSNLVLDCSAFTKYIYGLYGIDLPWGSKAQANMGQRIYKESDLQPGDLVFFSVGTPGQINHAGIYAGNGQFIGNSPSVGVSTFSMTTGYWADRFISGVRML
;
A
#
# COMPACT_ATOMS: atom_id res chain seq x y z
N MET A 1 40.63 1.81 -5.16
CA MET A 1 40.89 2.66 -3.99
C MET A 1 39.68 2.56 -3.07
N TYR A 2 39.78 1.74 -2.02
CA TYR A 2 38.66 1.45 -1.12
C TYR A 2 38.69 2.43 0.06
N PHE A 3 37.62 3.19 0.24
CA PHE A 3 37.39 3.99 1.45
C PHE A 3 36.24 3.36 2.23
N THR A 4 36.54 2.85 3.43
CA THR A 4 35.56 2.49 4.45
C THR A 4 35.32 3.70 5.37
N PRO A 5 34.09 4.01 5.78
CA PRO A 5 33.86 4.90 6.90
C PRO A 5 33.70 4.13 8.21
N LYS A 6 34.36 4.68 9.22
CA LYS A 6 34.53 4.22 10.60
C LYS A 6 33.32 4.63 11.43
N ALA A 7 32.69 3.68 12.13
CA ALA A 7 31.65 3.94 13.12
C ALA A 7 32.24 4.66 14.36
N LYS A 8 31.47 5.59 14.94
CA LYS A 8 31.67 6.09 16.31
C LYS A 8 30.33 6.12 17.03
N ASN A 9 30.19 5.21 18.00
CA ASN A 9 29.23 5.27 19.08
C ASN A 9 29.72 6.26 20.14
N HIS A 10 28.86 7.14 20.63
CA HIS A 10 28.97 7.69 21.98
C HIS A 10 27.59 7.81 22.64
N SER A 11 27.61 7.44 23.90
CA SER A 11 26.54 7.12 24.83
C SER A 11 25.86 8.33 25.49
N LEU A 12 24.58 8.16 25.79
CA LEU A 12 23.81 8.52 27.01
C LEU A 12 24.16 9.80 27.78
N SER A 13 23.13 10.62 28.02
CA SER A 13 22.98 11.41 29.26
C SER A 13 21.51 11.57 29.63
N TYR A 14 21.18 11.01 30.78
CA TYR A 14 19.96 11.14 31.58
C TYR A 14 19.82 12.55 32.16
N PHE A 15 18.62 13.14 32.14
CA PHE A 15 18.02 14.06 33.12
C PHE A 15 16.50 14.06 32.80
N GLY A 16 15.54 13.72 33.66
CA GLY A 16 15.41 13.99 35.08
C GLY A 16 14.45 15.17 35.26
N GLY A 17 13.14 14.92 35.41
CA GLY A 17 12.13 15.97 35.60
C GLY A 17 10.70 15.46 35.76
N CYS A 18 10.37 15.01 36.97
CA CYS A 18 8.99 14.76 37.42
C CYS A 18 8.28 16.07 37.81
N CYS A 19 6.95 15.95 37.91
CA CYS A 19 5.99 16.81 38.61
C CYS A 19 5.38 17.96 37.80
N MET A 20 4.10 17.84 37.46
CA MET A 20 3.01 18.55 38.14
C MET A 20 1.69 18.33 37.39
N CYS A 21 0.75 17.69 38.06
CA CYS A 21 -0.65 17.57 37.69
C CYS A 21 -1.44 18.58 38.53
N PRO A 22 -2.29 19.45 37.96
CA PRO A 22 -3.28 20.17 38.73
C PRO A 22 -4.67 19.53 38.60
N LYS A 23 -5.29 19.41 39.77
CA LYS A 23 -6.66 19.00 40.04
C LYS A 23 -7.66 20.09 39.63
N SER A 24 -8.80 19.64 39.11
CA SER A 24 -10.18 20.10 39.41
C SER A 24 -10.53 21.59 39.33
N CYS A 25 -11.50 21.96 38.47
CA CYS A 25 -12.58 22.88 38.85
C CYS A 25 -13.81 22.72 37.94
N ASN A 26 -14.96 23.13 38.46
CA ASN A 26 -16.28 22.54 38.26
C ASN A 26 -17.27 23.60 37.69
N ILE A 27 -18.46 23.14 37.29
CA ILE A 27 -19.73 23.89 37.19
C ILE A 27 -20.02 24.67 35.88
N GLY A 28 -21.16 24.32 35.26
CA GLY A 28 -21.75 25.09 34.16
C GLY A 28 -23.08 24.55 33.65
N PHE A 29 -23.97 24.10 34.54
CA PHE A 29 -25.35 23.70 34.20
C PHE A 29 -26.15 24.98 33.89
N THR A 30 -26.61 25.17 32.64
CA THR A 30 -27.65 26.16 32.33
C THR A 30 -28.84 25.51 31.64
N LYS A 31 -29.96 25.65 32.36
CA LYS A 31 -31.34 25.30 32.07
C LYS A 31 -31.87 26.12 30.89
N ARG A 32 -32.51 25.48 29.90
CA ARG A 32 -33.58 26.10 29.12
C ARG A 32 -34.78 25.15 29.01
N GLN A 33 -35.84 25.54 29.72
CA GLN A 33 -37.22 25.20 29.43
C GLN A 33 -37.56 25.79 28.05
N GLY A 34 -38.46 25.30 27.21
CA GLY A 34 -39.58 24.38 27.34
C GLY A 34 -40.63 24.93 26.38
N VAL A 35 -41.15 24.16 25.42
CA VAL A 35 -42.39 24.50 24.71
C VAL A 35 -43.16 23.23 24.41
N ILE A 36 -44.36 23.23 24.96
CA ILE A 36 -45.49 22.32 24.82
C ILE A 36 -46.03 22.40 23.39
N PHE A 37 -46.32 21.27 22.73
CA PHE A 37 -47.54 21.18 21.90
C PHE A 37 -47.95 19.73 21.56
N MET A 38 -49.12 19.39 22.08
CA MET A 38 -50.17 18.53 21.53
C MET A 38 -49.88 17.05 21.19
N MET A 39 -50.29 16.20 22.13
CA MET A 39 -50.84 14.88 21.84
C MET A 39 -52.04 15.00 20.90
N LYS A 40 -52.06 14.23 19.82
CA LYS A 40 -53.30 13.82 19.17
C LYS A 40 -53.31 12.30 18.98
N LYS A 41 -54.00 11.65 19.91
CA LYS A 41 -54.46 10.27 19.81
C LYS A 41 -55.42 10.17 18.63
N MET A 42 -55.27 9.13 17.80
CA MET A 42 -56.42 8.42 17.25
C MET A 42 -55.98 7.03 16.76
N MET A 43 -56.32 6.03 17.57
CA MET A 43 -56.46 4.64 17.13
C MET A 43 -57.58 4.60 16.09
N VAL A 44 -57.31 3.98 14.94
CA VAL A 44 -58.34 3.37 14.10
C VAL A 44 -57.79 2.05 13.59
N THR A 45 -58.26 0.97 14.20
CA THR A 45 -58.20 -0.39 13.70
C THR A 45 -59.22 -0.57 12.58
N PHE A 46 -58.77 -0.96 11.39
CA PHE A 46 -59.60 -1.64 10.40
C PHE A 46 -58.82 -2.85 9.87
N ALA A 47 -59.30 -4.03 10.27
CA ALA A 47 -59.03 -5.27 9.57
C ALA A 47 -59.70 -5.21 8.19
N VAL A 48 -59.07 -5.82 7.18
CA VAL A 48 -59.60 -6.92 6.35
C VAL A 48 -58.72 -7.09 5.09
N CYS A 49 -58.10 -8.26 5.01
CA CYS A 49 -57.93 -9.13 3.84
C CYS A 49 -57.62 -8.50 2.46
N ALA A 50 -56.39 -8.70 2.01
CA ALA A 50 -56.11 -8.96 0.60
C ALA A 50 -54.86 -9.83 0.49
N THR A 51 -55.08 -11.10 0.19
CA THR A 51 -54.05 -12.08 -0.16
C THR A 51 -53.26 -11.61 -1.38
N LEU A 52 -52.02 -11.18 -1.17
CA LEU A 52 -51.04 -11.03 -2.23
C LEU A 52 -50.00 -12.14 -2.11
N LEU A 53 -49.94 -12.91 -3.18
CA LEU A 53 -48.98 -13.96 -3.47
C LEU A 53 -47.54 -13.49 -3.14
N ALA A 54 -46.94 -14.04 -2.09
CA ALA A 54 -45.51 -13.86 -1.85
C ALA A 54 -44.73 -14.74 -2.83
N PRO A 55 -43.82 -14.20 -3.67
CA PRO A 55 -42.87 -15.05 -4.37
C PRO A 55 -41.91 -15.63 -3.33
N ALA A 56 -41.67 -16.94 -3.42
CA ALA A 56 -40.69 -17.65 -2.61
C ALA A 56 -39.36 -16.89 -2.67
N ALA A 57 -38.97 -16.31 -1.53
CA ALA A 57 -37.64 -15.74 -1.36
C ALA A 57 -36.64 -16.89 -1.49
N SER A 58 -35.95 -16.90 -2.63
CA SER A 58 -34.91 -17.86 -2.96
C SER A 58 -33.82 -17.79 -1.88
N LEU A 59 -33.75 -18.80 -1.03
CA LEU A 59 -32.61 -19.08 -0.16
C LEU A 59 -31.46 -19.61 -1.02
N PHE A 60 -30.94 -18.78 -1.92
CA PHE A 60 -29.61 -19.01 -2.45
C PHE A 60 -28.63 -18.47 -1.41
N PRO A 61 -27.66 -19.27 -0.93
CA PRO A 61 -26.54 -18.71 -0.21
C PRO A 61 -25.83 -17.76 -1.19
N THR A 62 -26.03 -16.45 -1.03
CA THR A 62 -25.11 -15.49 -1.62
C THR A 62 -23.76 -15.81 -1.01
N LYS A 63 -22.88 -16.42 -1.80
CA LYS A 63 -21.46 -16.49 -1.51
C LYS A 63 -21.06 -15.03 -1.30
N ALA A 64 -20.96 -14.62 -0.05
CA ALA A 64 -20.48 -13.31 0.32
C ALA A 64 -19.07 -13.25 -0.27
N SER A 65 -18.94 -12.54 -1.40
CA SER A 65 -17.64 -12.18 -1.92
C SER A 65 -17.02 -11.34 -0.82
N ALA A 66 -16.02 -11.89 -0.15
CA ALA A 66 -15.14 -11.14 0.73
C ALA A 66 -14.28 -10.20 -0.13
N ALA A 67 -14.93 -9.25 -0.80
CA ALA A 67 -14.31 -8.04 -1.32
C ALA A 67 -14.40 -7.00 -0.21
N ALA A 68 -13.73 -7.29 0.91
CA ALA A 68 -13.58 -6.38 2.03
C ALA A 68 -12.09 -6.08 2.16
N THR A 69 -11.66 -5.05 1.43
CA THR A 69 -10.51 -4.17 1.73
C THR A 69 -9.32 -4.80 2.47
N SER A 70 -8.36 -5.35 1.72
CA SER A 70 -6.99 -5.58 2.21
C SER A 70 -5.98 -4.66 1.49
N TYR A 71 -6.38 -3.48 1.03
CA TYR A 71 -5.57 -2.70 0.08
C TYR A 71 -4.30 -2.01 0.65
N PRO A 72 -4.17 -1.69 1.94
CA PRO A 72 -2.88 -1.29 2.53
C PRO A 72 -2.02 -2.49 2.98
N ASP A 73 -2.67 -3.55 3.47
CA ASP A 73 -1.96 -4.68 4.08
C ASP A 73 -1.38 -5.62 3.02
N GLU A 74 -2.10 -5.85 1.92
CA GLU A 74 -1.64 -6.68 0.81
C GLU A 74 -0.47 -6.02 0.07
N GLY A 75 -0.52 -4.71 -0.19
CA GLY A 75 0.59 -3.99 -0.81
C GLY A 75 1.86 -4.03 0.06
N ARG A 76 1.72 -3.94 1.39
CA ARG A 76 2.83 -4.13 2.33
C ARG A 76 3.37 -5.55 2.30
N ASP A 77 2.51 -6.55 2.17
CA ASP A 77 2.93 -7.96 2.09
C ASP A 77 3.67 -8.24 0.78
N ILE A 78 3.19 -7.72 -0.36
CA ILE A 78 3.90 -7.76 -1.65
C ILE A 78 5.32 -7.20 -1.52
N ALA A 79 5.46 -6.00 -0.91
CA ALA A 79 6.75 -5.38 -0.70
C ALA A 79 7.64 -6.21 0.26
N TYR A 80 7.07 -6.71 1.36
CA TYR A 80 7.80 -7.57 2.30
C TYR A 80 8.32 -8.83 1.61
N THR A 81 7.45 -9.54 0.88
CA THR A 81 7.78 -10.75 0.11
C THR A 81 8.88 -10.47 -0.89
N ALA A 82 8.82 -9.36 -1.64
CA ALA A 82 9.88 -8.97 -2.56
C ALA A 82 11.25 -8.91 -1.87
N GLY A 83 11.31 -8.35 -0.65
CA GLY A 83 12.54 -8.26 0.14
C GLY A 83 13.14 -9.61 0.51
N THR A 84 12.31 -10.64 0.71
CA THR A 84 12.76 -12.00 1.07
C THR A 84 13.52 -12.72 -0.06
N TYR A 85 13.50 -12.18 -1.28
CA TYR A 85 14.24 -12.69 -2.43
C TYR A 85 15.66 -12.12 -2.56
N SER A 86 16.07 -11.24 -1.65
CA SER A 86 17.46 -10.80 -1.53
C SER A 86 18.42 -11.98 -1.40
N GLY A 87 19.48 -11.99 -2.22
CA GLY A 87 20.45 -13.08 -2.30
C GLY A 87 19.98 -14.37 -3.00
N LYS A 88 18.71 -14.47 -3.40
CA LYS A 88 18.14 -15.64 -4.10
C LYS A 88 18.02 -15.43 -5.60
N VAL A 89 17.56 -14.24 -6.00
CA VAL A 89 17.36 -13.89 -7.42
C VAL A 89 18.65 -13.34 -8.01
N LYS A 90 19.02 -13.86 -9.18
CA LYS A 90 20.14 -13.33 -9.98
C LYS A 90 19.60 -12.37 -11.04
N TYR A 91 20.24 -11.22 -11.15
CA TYR A 91 19.93 -10.29 -12.23
C TYR A 91 20.51 -10.78 -13.56
N SER A 92 19.68 -10.79 -14.60
CA SER A 92 20.10 -10.92 -16.00
C SER A 92 19.23 -10.02 -16.86
N PHE A 93 19.83 -9.11 -17.63
CA PHE A 93 19.09 -8.18 -18.48
C PHE A 93 18.27 -8.92 -19.54
N GLY A 94 17.05 -8.47 -19.81
CA GLY A 94 16.17 -9.06 -20.82
C GLY A 94 15.87 -10.54 -20.58
N THR A 95 15.86 -10.97 -19.32
CA THR A 95 15.61 -12.36 -18.94
C THR A 95 14.38 -12.48 -18.05
N ASN A 96 13.51 -13.43 -18.39
CA ASN A 96 12.37 -13.84 -17.59
C ASN A 96 12.39 -15.36 -17.41
N ASN A 97 13.15 -15.84 -16.42
CA ASN A 97 13.25 -17.26 -16.07
C ASN A 97 12.92 -17.47 -14.58
N PRO A 98 11.63 -17.55 -14.22
CA PRO A 98 11.20 -17.71 -12.84
C PRO A 98 11.61 -19.07 -12.25
N SER A 99 11.69 -20.12 -13.06
CA SER A 99 12.08 -21.47 -12.60
C SER A 99 13.49 -21.52 -12.01
N ASN A 100 14.41 -20.70 -12.53
CA ASN A 100 15.79 -20.62 -12.06
C ASN A 100 16.10 -19.35 -11.25
N LEU A 101 15.09 -18.53 -10.95
CA LEU A 101 15.24 -17.21 -10.30
C LEU A 101 16.28 -16.31 -11.00
N VAL A 102 16.33 -16.37 -12.33
CA VAL A 102 17.15 -15.48 -13.16
C VAL A 102 16.20 -14.51 -13.85
N LEU A 103 16.15 -13.27 -13.35
CA LEU A 103 15.13 -12.30 -13.68
C LEU A 103 15.77 -10.93 -13.95
N ASP A 104 15.24 -10.15 -14.88
CA ASP A 104 15.48 -8.71 -14.93
C ASP A 104 14.60 -7.97 -13.92
N CYS A 105 14.67 -6.63 -13.91
CA CYS A 105 13.88 -5.79 -13.00
C CYS A 105 12.37 -5.98 -13.16
N SER A 106 11.87 -6.07 -14.39
CA SER A 106 10.44 -6.19 -14.69
C SER A 106 9.93 -7.63 -14.61
N ALA A 107 10.79 -8.61 -14.88
CA ALA A 107 10.50 -10.02 -14.64
C ALA A 107 10.43 -10.31 -13.13
N PHE A 108 11.25 -9.62 -12.32
CA PHE A 108 11.16 -9.69 -10.86
C PHE A 108 9.85 -9.13 -10.33
N THR A 109 9.43 -7.92 -10.73
CA THR A 109 8.14 -7.36 -10.31
C THR A 109 6.98 -8.25 -10.75
N LYS A 110 7.00 -8.75 -12.00
CA LYS A 110 6.01 -9.71 -12.51
C LYS A 110 5.96 -10.98 -11.67
N TYR A 111 7.12 -11.55 -11.33
CA TYR A 111 7.20 -12.76 -10.54
C TYR A 111 6.58 -12.57 -9.15
N ILE A 112 6.94 -11.49 -8.44
CA ILE A 112 6.39 -11.20 -7.11
C ILE A 112 4.88 -11.01 -7.18
N TYR A 113 4.37 -10.14 -8.06
CA TYR A 113 2.93 -9.92 -8.21
C TYR A 113 2.16 -11.18 -8.60
N GLY A 114 2.78 -12.07 -9.38
CA GLY A 114 2.20 -13.36 -9.74
C GLY A 114 1.98 -14.30 -8.55
N LEU A 115 2.79 -14.20 -7.48
CA LEU A 115 2.56 -14.95 -6.23
C LEU A 115 1.27 -14.53 -5.53
N TYR A 116 0.81 -13.30 -5.80
CA TYR A 116 -0.41 -12.71 -5.28
C TYR A 116 -1.57 -12.78 -6.29
N GLY A 117 -1.41 -13.55 -7.37
CA GLY A 117 -2.47 -13.74 -8.37
C GLY A 117 -2.68 -12.56 -9.32
N ILE A 118 -1.77 -11.57 -9.34
CA ILE A 118 -1.83 -10.42 -10.24
C ILE A 118 -0.89 -10.64 -11.42
N ASP A 119 -1.44 -10.75 -12.62
CA ASP A 119 -0.64 -10.94 -13.83
C ASP A 119 -0.16 -9.61 -14.41
N LEU A 120 1.15 -9.38 -14.35
CA LEU A 120 1.79 -8.23 -14.97
C LEU A 120 2.41 -8.62 -16.33
N PRO A 121 2.36 -7.77 -17.36
CA PRO A 121 3.14 -8.00 -18.57
C PRO A 121 4.65 -7.98 -18.24
N TRP A 122 5.45 -8.67 -19.05
CA TRP A 122 6.90 -8.53 -18.98
C TRP A 122 7.33 -7.24 -19.69
N GLY A 123 8.26 -6.49 -19.08
CA GLY A 123 8.73 -5.19 -19.56
C GLY A 123 8.21 -4.01 -18.71
N SER A 124 9.14 -3.20 -18.20
CA SER A 124 8.84 -2.06 -17.33
C SER A 124 7.93 -1.02 -17.99
N LYS A 125 8.12 -0.76 -19.30
CA LYS A 125 7.23 0.14 -20.07
C LYS A 125 5.80 -0.37 -20.15
N ALA A 126 5.60 -1.68 -20.31
CA ALA A 126 4.28 -2.27 -20.36
C ALA A 126 3.60 -2.23 -18.99
N GLN A 127 4.34 -2.55 -17.93
CA GLN A 127 3.86 -2.45 -16.55
C GLN A 127 3.46 -1.02 -16.16
N ALA A 128 4.17 -0.01 -16.65
CA ALA A 128 3.85 1.39 -16.38
C ALA A 128 2.54 1.89 -17.00
N ASN A 129 1.94 1.09 -17.90
CA ASN A 129 0.62 1.35 -18.48
C ASN A 129 -0.48 0.52 -17.81
N MET A 130 -0.14 -0.27 -16.79
CA MET A 130 -1.11 -0.98 -15.98
C MET A 130 -1.67 -0.02 -14.92
N GLY A 131 -2.91 -0.26 -14.47
CA GLY A 131 -3.48 0.39 -13.28
C GLY A 131 -3.53 1.92 -13.29
N GLN A 132 -3.58 2.50 -12.09
CA GLN A 132 -3.62 3.96 -11.88
C GLN A 132 -2.20 4.52 -11.81
N ARG A 133 -1.91 5.55 -12.62
CA ARG A 133 -0.60 6.20 -12.62
C ARG A 133 -0.44 7.21 -11.48
N ILE A 134 0.73 7.18 -10.84
CA ILE A 134 1.10 8.05 -9.72
C ILE A 134 2.32 8.86 -10.13
N TYR A 135 2.24 10.18 -10.06
CA TYR A 135 3.34 11.06 -10.48
C TYR A 135 4.14 11.65 -9.32
N LYS A 136 3.55 11.70 -8.13
CA LYS A 136 4.19 12.27 -6.95
C LYS A 136 4.63 11.16 -6.01
N GLU A 137 5.87 11.22 -5.54
CA GLU A 137 6.38 10.25 -4.58
C GLU A 137 5.60 10.25 -3.25
N SER A 138 5.04 11.41 -2.86
CA SER A 138 4.19 11.56 -1.68
C SER A 138 2.91 10.72 -1.72
N ASP A 139 2.46 10.34 -2.91
CA ASP A 139 1.20 9.66 -3.13
C ASP A 139 1.39 8.14 -3.24
N LEU A 140 2.65 7.67 -3.23
CA LEU A 140 3.00 6.26 -3.28
C LEU A 140 2.61 5.55 -1.98
N GLN A 141 2.14 4.31 -2.13
CA GLN A 141 1.79 3.39 -1.06
C GLN A 141 2.58 2.10 -1.23
N PRO A 142 2.95 1.42 -0.13
CA PRO A 142 3.65 0.14 -0.21
C PRO A 142 2.92 -0.83 -1.14
N GLY A 143 3.68 -1.49 -2.01
CA GLY A 143 3.15 -2.34 -3.06
C GLY A 143 3.15 -1.67 -4.43
N ASP A 144 2.99 -0.34 -4.53
CA ASP A 144 2.99 0.35 -5.83
C ASP A 144 4.23 0.01 -6.65
N LEU A 145 4.04 -0.23 -7.95
CA LEU A 145 5.17 -0.33 -8.87
C LEU A 145 5.79 1.06 -9.03
N VAL A 146 7.12 1.14 -9.04
CA VAL A 146 7.85 2.39 -9.26
C VAL A 146 8.78 2.25 -10.45
N PHE A 147 8.84 3.29 -11.30
CA PHE A 147 9.56 3.25 -12.57
C PHE A 147 10.59 4.37 -12.66
N PHE A 148 11.75 4.04 -13.22
CA PHE A 148 12.90 4.93 -13.23
C PHE A 148 13.58 5.07 -14.61
N SER A 149 14.30 6.19 -14.77
CA SER A 149 15.20 6.54 -15.86
C SER A 149 16.68 6.27 -15.49
N VAL A 150 17.16 5.06 -15.71
CA VAL A 150 18.54 4.63 -15.36
C VAL A 150 19.50 4.72 -16.56
N GLY A 151 19.13 4.15 -17.72
CA GLY A 151 20.03 4.02 -18.88
C GLY A 151 19.73 4.96 -20.05
N THR A 152 18.53 5.52 -20.12
CA THR A 152 18.09 6.43 -21.18
C THR A 152 17.27 7.55 -20.55
N PRO A 153 17.77 8.80 -20.60
CA PRO A 153 17.09 9.95 -20.01
C PRO A 153 15.63 10.06 -20.46
N GLY A 154 14.72 10.24 -19.51
CA GLY A 154 13.29 10.43 -19.77
C GLY A 154 12.52 9.17 -20.19
N GLN A 155 13.17 8.01 -20.27
CA GLN A 155 12.50 6.75 -20.62
C GLN A 155 12.50 5.77 -19.45
N ILE A 156 11.36 5.11 -19.26
CA ILE A 156 11.24 3.99 -18.33
C ILE A 156 12.11 2.84 -18.84
N ASN A 157 13.10 2.46 -18.04
CA ASN A 157 14.00 1.34 -18.30
C ASN A 157 14.34 0.53 -17.03
N HIS A 158 13.77 0.92 -15.88
CA HIS A 158 13.87 0.16 -14.64
C HIS A 158 12.52 0.15 -13.91
N ALA A 159 12.28 -0.90 -13.13
CA ALA A 159 11.06 -1.09 -12.34
C ALA A 159 11.41 -1.65 -10.95
N GLY A 160 10.58 -1.36 -9.96
CA GLY A 160 10.66 -1.91 -8.61
C GLY A 160 9.31 -1.83 -7.89
N ILE A 161 9.29 -2.24 -6.63
CA ILE A 161 8.10 -2.27 -5.76
C ILE A 161 8.35 -1.30 -4.60
N TYR A 162 7.49 -0.32 -4.41
CA TYR A 162 7.60 0.64 -3.32
C TYR A 162 7.40 -0.06 -1.97
N ALA A 163 8.32 0.19 -1.04
CA ALA A 163 8.35 -0.44 0.28
C ALA A 163 7.92 0.53 1.41
N GLY A 164 7.52 1.76 1.06
CA GLY A 164 7.25 2.83 2.03
C GLY A 164 8.49 3.65 2.35
N ASN A 165 8.29 4.78 3.04
CA ASN A 165 9.36 5.64 3.57
C ASN A 165 10.38 6.10 2.51
N GLY A 166 9.93 6.35 1.28
CA GLY A 166 10.81 6.74 0.18
C GLY A 166 11.78 5.63 -0.26
N GLN A 167 11.45 4.36 0.01
CA GLN A 167 12.27 3.21 -0.37
C GLN A 167 11.52 2.29 -1.33
N PHE A 168 12.28 1.58 -2.16
CA PHE A 168 11.74 0.55 -3.05
C PHE A 168 12.64 -0.67 -3.08
N ILE A 169 12.05 -1.82 -3.42
CA ILE A 169 12.74 -3.07 -3.62
C ILE A 169 12.80 -3.34 -5.13
N GLY A 170 14.00 -3.58 -5.64
CA GLY A 170 14.20 -3.85 -7.06
C GLY A 170 15.33 -4.84 -7.26
N ASN A 171 15.31 -5.51 -8.42
CA ASN A 171 16.42 -6.36 -8.84
C ASN A 171 17.33 -5.56 -9.79
N SER A 172 18.57 -5.32 -9.37
CA SER A 172 19.53 -4.49 -10.13
C SER A 172 20.78 -5.26 -10.57
N PRO A 173 21.47 -4.82 -11.64
CA PRO A 173 22.66 -5.52 -12.15
C PRO A 173 23.80 -5.67 -11.15
N SER A 174 23.98 -4.71 -10.25
CA SER A 174 25.15 -4.63 -9.37
C SER A 174 25.00 -5.43 -8.08
N VAL A 175 23.79 -5.46 -7.51
CA VAL A 175 23.55 -6.04 -6.17
C VAL A 175 22.40 -7.04 -6.12
N GLY A 176 21.74 -7.30 -7.24
CA GLY A 176 20.55 -8.15 -7.27
C GLY A 176 19.36 -7.50 -6.58
N VAL A 177 18.51 -8.32 -5.96
CA VAL A 177 17.35 -7.85 -5.18
C VAL A 177 17.84 -7.13 -3.92
N SER A 178 17.51 -5.85 -3.80
CA SER A 178 17.92 -4.99 -2.68
C SER A 178 16.91 -3.88 -2.45
N THR A 179 16.98 -3.26 -1.28
CA THR A 179 16.22 -2.05 -0.96
C THR A 179 17.05 -0.82 -1.32
N PHE A 180 16.42 0.16 -1.98
CA PHE A 180 17.04 1.39 -2.44
C PHE A 180 16.24 2.60 -1.96
N SER A 181 16.95 3.69 -1.65
CA SER A 181 16.31 4.98 -1.36
C SER A 181 15.96 5.71 -2.66
N MET A 182 14.71 6.14 -2.80
CA MET A 182 14.20 7.02 -3.86
C MET A 182 14.45 8.49 -3.58
N THR A 183 14.76 8.88 -2.34
CA THR A 183 14.87 10.29 -1.96
C THR A 183 16.32 10.77 -1.88
N THR A 184 17.28 9.84 -1.91
CA THR A 184 18.71 10.14 -1.75
C THR A 184 19.57 9.28 -2.66
N GLY A 185 20.69 9.83 -3.13
CA GLY A 185 21.68 9.07 -3.90
C GLY A 185 21.23 8.79 -5.33
N TYR A 186 21.61 7.62 -5.86
CA TYR A 186 21.48 7.29 -7.28
C TYR A 186 20.04 7.33 -7.81
N TRP A 187 19.01 7.08 -6.99
CA TRP A 187 17.64 7.01 -7.50
C TRP A 187 16.85 8.32 -7.37
N ALA A 188 17.40 9.33 -6.68
CA ALA A 188 16.71 10.57 -6.29
C ALA A 188 16.18 11.41 -7.45
N ASP A 189 16.89 11.41 -8.57
CA ASP A 189 16.59 12.18 -9.77
C ASP A 189 16.08 11.29 -10.92
N ARG A 190 15.80 10.01 -10.64
CA ARG A 190 15.47 9.02 -11.68
C ARG A 190 14.02 8.55 -11.65
N PHE A 191 13.24 8.88 -10.62
CA PHE A 191 11.84 8.50 -10.55
C PHE A 191 11.04 9.18 -11.68
N ILE A 192 10.24 8.41 -12.41
CA ILE A 192 9.37 8.91 -13.48
C ILE A 192 7.91 8.88 -13.03
N SER A 193 7.47 7.75 -12.52
CA SER A 193 6.10 7.51 -12.09
C SER A 193 6.00 6.21 -11.32
N GLY A 194 4.93 6.07 -10.55
CA GLY A 194 4.46 4.79 -10.04
C GLY A 194 3.17 4.32 -10.73
N VAL A 195 2.81 3.08 -10.45
CA VAL A 195 1.53 2.47 -10.81
C VAL A 195 0.96 1.76 -9.60
N ARG A 196 -0.30 2.03 -9.31
CA ARG A 196 -1.10 1.29 -8.33
C ARG A 196 -2.01 0.30 -9.03
N MET A 197 -1.86 -0.96 -8.67
CA MET A 197 -2.69 -2.08 -9.12
C MET A 197 -3.83 -2.40 -8.15
N LEU A 198 -3.68 -1.96 -6.91
CA LEU A 198 -4.46 -2.31 -5.73
C LEU A 198 -5.38 -1.15 -5.33
#